data_AF-I4EK39-F1
#
_entry.id   AF-I4EK39-F1
#
_cell.length_a   1.000
_cell.length_b   1.000
_cell.length_c   1.000
_cell.angle_alpha   90.00
_cell.angle_beta   90.00
_cell.angle_gamma   90.00
#
_symmetry.space_group_name_H-M   'P 1'
#
loop_
_entity.id
_entity.type
_entity.pdbx_description
1 polymer ?
#
loop_
_entity_poly.entity_id
_entity_poly.type
_entity_poly.pdbx_seq_one_letter_code
_entity_poly.pdbx_strand_id
1 'polypeptide(L)'
;MTATIETTATEALEAVKRLEAEQAAIPTEMQAAARAGDSGQLIELQRRQERIPHELFAARIALLNAKERDYDRRADEAKKEMVDLKPRIAELEEQHKKIQSELLRARNHAGVAERDARDLRNQAARCRREREDLIAAWHERAASPVVRVARSARG
;
A
#
# COMPACT_ATOMS: atom_id res chain seq x y z
N MET A 1 -18.33 20.17 -5.56
CA MET A 1 -17.45 21.21 -6.15
C MET A 1 -16.48 20.66 -7.21
N THR A 2 -16.11 19.36 -7.19
CA THR A 2 -15.38 18.69 -8.28
C THR A 2 -16.14 18.69 -9.60
N ALA A 3 -17.41 18.25 -9.55
CA ALA A 3 -18.26 18.14 -10.72
C ALA A 3 -18.32 19.45 -11.50
N THR A 4 -18.43 20.58 -10.82
CA THR A 4 -18.60 21.92 -11.40
C THR A 4 -17.40 22.37 -12.24
N ILE A 5 -16.17 22.00 -11.86
CA ILE A 5 -14.95 22.41 -12.58
C ILE A 5 -14.72 21.49 -13.78
N GLU A 6 -14.94 20.19 -13.61
CA GLU A 6 -14.90 19.23 -14.72
C GLU A 6 -15.96 19.56 -15.78
N THR A 7 -17.15 20.04 -15.36
CA THR A 7 -18.14 20.54 -16.31
C THR A 7 -17.59 21.74 -17.08
N THR A 8 -16.99 22.73 -16.40
CA THR A 8 -16.46 23.95 -17.07
C THR A 8 -15.29 23.70 -18.01
N ALA A 9 -14.39 22.75 -17.70
CA ALA A 9 -13.27 22.41 -18.58
C ALA A 9 -13.75 21.66 -19.83
N THR A 10 -14.74 20.78 -19.66
CA THR A 10 -15.34 20.00 -20.75
C THR A 10 -16.16 20.92 -21.66
N GLU A 11 -16.98 21.80 -21.09
CA GLU A 11 -17.73 22.83 -21.83
C GLU A 11 -16.81 23.77 -22.61
N ALA A 12 -15.71 24.25 -21.99
CA ALA A 12 -14.74 25.10 -22.67
C ALA A 12 -14.02 24.36 -23.81
N LEU A 13 -13.70 23.08 -23.63
CA LEU A 13 -13.11 22.25 -24.69
C LEU A 13 -14.06 22.03 -25.86
N GLU A 14 -15.34 21.77 -25.57
CA GLU A 14 -16.38 21.62 -26.60
C GLU A 14 -16.60 22.94 -27.35
N ALA A 15 -16.61 24.07 -26.66
CA ALA A 15 -16.70 25.39 -27.28
C ALA A 15 -15.52 25.66 -28.24
N VAL A 16 -14.29 25.33 -27.83
CA VAL A 16 -13.11 25.43 -28.71
C VAL A 16 -13.26 24.55 -29.95
N LYS A 17 -13.63 23.28 -29.79
CA LYS A 17 -13.80 22.35 -30.92
C LYS A 17 -14.88 22.83 -31.89
N ARG A 18 -15.99 23.33 -31.36
CA ARG A 18 -17.10 23.88 -32.15
C ARG A 18 -16.64 25.09 -32.95
N LEU A 19 -15.98 26.06 -32.32
CA LEU A 19 -15.51 27.28 -32.97
C LEU A 19 -14.41 26.99 -34.02
N GLU A 20 -13.53 26.01 -33.77
CA GLU A 20 -12.55 25.54 -34.75
C GLU A 20 -13.21 24.92 -35.98
N ALA A 21 -14.26 24.10 -35.78
CA ALA A 21 -15.05 23.53 -36.87
C ALA A 21 -15.80 24.61 -37.66
N GLU A 22 -16.42 25.58 -36.97
CA GLU A 22 -17.09 26.72 -37.60
C GLU A 22 -16.10 27.58 -38.40
N GLN A 23 -14.91 27.86 -37.86
CA GLN A 23 -13.86 28.62 -38.56
C GLN A 23 -13.41 27.92 -39.85
N ALA A 24 -13.25 26.60 -39.81
CA ALA A 24 -12.83 25.80 -40.95
C ALA A 24 -13.89 25.72 -42.07
N ALA A 25 -15.17 25.86 -41.72
CA ALA A 25 -16.28 25.78 -42.68
C ALA A 25 -16.50 27.08 -43.48
N ILE A 26 -16.17 28.25 -42.91
CA ILE A 26 -16.44 29.58 -43.50
C ILE A 26 -15.95 29.72 -44.94
N PRO A 27 -14.71 29.34 -45.32
CA PRO A 27 -14.24 29.54 -46.69
C PRO A 27 -15.08 28.77 -47.72
N THR A 28 -15.49 27.54 -47.38
CA THR A 28 -16.33 26.69 -48.24
C THR A 28 -17.76 27.24 -48.33
N GLU A 29 -18.32 27.69 -47.21
CA GLU A 29 -19.64 28.33 -47.16
C GLU A 29 -19.67 29.65 -47.96
N MET A 30 -18.60 30.46 -47.89
CA MET A 30 -18.49 31.70 -48.66
C MET A 30 -18.43 31.44 -50.16
N GLN A 31 -17.71 30.41 -50.60
CA GLN A 31 -17.67 30.02 -52.01
C GLN A 31 -19.04 29.54 -52.51
N ALA A 32 -19.78 28.79 -51.69
CA ALA A 32 -21.13 28.35 -52.02
C ALA A 32 -22.11 29.53 -52.13
N ALA A 33 -22.09 30.45 -51.17
CA ALA A 33 -22.92 31.66 -51.16
C ALA A 33 -22.62 32.58 -52.35
N ALA A 34 -21.33 32.75 -52.69
CA ALA A 34 -20.91 33.54 -53.85
C ALA A 34 -21.41 32.94 -55.17
N ARG A 35 -21.39 31.61 -55.32
CA ARG A 35 -21.95 30.93 -56.51
C ARG A 35 -23.47 31.04 -56.59
N ALA A 36 -24.15 31.07 -55.45
CA ALA A 36 -25.59 31.22 -55.37
C ALA A 36 -26.07 32.68 -55.56
N GLY A 37 -25.16 33.67 -55.53
CA GLY A 37 -25.50 35.09 -55.58
C GLY A 37 -26.16 35.62 -54.30
N ASP A 38 -26.07 34.88 -53.19
CA ASP A 38 -26.70 35.26 -51.92
C ASP A 38 -25.80 36.25 -51.15
N SER A 39 -26.06 37.54 -51.40
CA SER A 39 -25.33 38.64 -50.76
C SER A 39 -25.60 38.73 -49.26
N GLY A 40 -26.78 38.29 -48.79
CA GLY A 40 -27.12 38.29 -47.36
C GLY A 40 -26.30 37.25 -46.60
N GLN A 41 -26.17 36.05 -47.17
CA GLN A 41 -25.34 34.99 -46.61
C GLN A 41 -23.84 35.36 -46.59
N LEU A 42 -23.34 36.05 -47.62
CA LEU A 42 -21.95 36.54 -47.65
C LEU A 42 -21.65 37.53 -46.53
N ILE A 43 -22.55 38.48 -46.26
CA ILE A 43 -22.38 39.46 -45.17
C ILE A 43 -22.33 38.75 -43.81
N GLU A 44 -23.21 37.77 -43.58
CA GLU A 44 -23.24 37.03 -42.32
C GLU A 44 -21.99 36.16 -42.15
N LEU A 45 -21.51 35.51 -43.22
CA LEU A 45 -20.27 34.73 -43.18
C LEU A 45 -19.04 35.62 -42.93
N GLN A 46 -19.01 36.83 -43.46
CA GLN A 46 -17.93 37.78 -43.21
C GLN A 46 -17.93 38.26 -41.74
N ARG A 47 -19.11 38.53 -41.16
CA ARG A 47 -19.23 38.82 -39.73
C ARG A 47 -18.76 37.65 -38.86
N ARG A 48 -19.13 36.42 -39.23
CA ARG A 48 -18.63 35.20 -38.56
C ARG A 48 -17.11 35.08 -38.67
N GLN A 49 -16.54 35.38 -39.84
CA GLN A 49 -15.10 35.35 -40.09
C GLN A 49 -14.32 36.31 -39.19
N GLU A 50 -14.89 37.48 -38.90
CA GLU A 50 -14.31 38.47 -38.00
C GLU A 50 -14.50 38.10 -36.52
N ARG A 51 -15.67 37.54 -36.14
CA ARG A 51 -16.01 37.24 -34.75
C ARG A 51 -15.35 35.97 -34.20
N ILE A 52 -15.32 34.90 -34.98
CA ILE A 52 -14.89 33.57 -34.52
C ILE A 52 -13.46 33.55 -33.96
N PRO A 53 -12.46 34.25 -34.53
CA PRO A 53 -11.12 34.31 -33.94
C PRO A 53 -11.11 34.85 -32.50
N HIS A 54 -11.93 35.85 -32.19
CA HIS A 54 -12.02 36.43 -30.85
C HIS A 54 -12.71 35.48 -29.87
N GLU A 55 -13.79 34.83 -30.29
CA GLU A 55 -14.50 33.83 -29.49
C GLU A 55 -13.60 32.62 -29.20
N LEU A 56 -12.83 32.18 -30.19
CA LEU A 56 -11.90 31.05 -30.07
C LEU A 56 -10.74 31.39 -29.12
N PHE A 57 -10.22 32.61 -29.17
CA PHE A 57 -9.23 33.08 -28.20
C PHE A 57 -9.79 33.07 -26.78
N ALA A 58 -10.98 33.63 -26.56
CA ALA A 58 -11.64 33.65 -25.25
C ALA A 58 -11.91 32.23 -24.71
N ALA A 59 -12.40 31.32 -25.57
CA ALA A 59 -12.66 29.93 -25.21
C ALA A 59 -11.37 29.17 -24.83
N ARG A 60 -10.25 29.42 -25.54
CA ARG A 60 -8.95 28.84 -25.19
C ARG A 60 -8.43 29.35 -23.84
N ILE A 61 -8.57 30.64 -23.55
CA ILE A 61 -8.20 31.19 -22.23
C ILE A 61 -9.04 30.56 -21.12
N ALA A 62 -10.36 30.42 -21.34
CA ALA A 62 -11.25 29.77 -20.37
C ALA A 62 -10.84 28.31 -20.11
N LEU A 63 -10.51 27.56 -21.15
CA LEU A 63 -10.03 26.18 -21.04
C LEU A 63 -8.70 26.09 -20.27
N LEU A 64 -7.75 26.99 -20.54
CA LEU A 64 -6.46 27.02 -19.84
C LEU A 64 -6.65 27.31 -18.36
N ASN A 65 -7.45 28.32 -18.01
CA ASN A 65 -7.76 28.67 -16.63
C ASN A 65 -8.48 27.52 -15.89
N ALA A 66 -9.37 26.80 -16.58
CA ALA A 66 -10.05 25.64 -15.99
C ALA A 66 -9.07 24.51 -15.68
N LYS A 67 -8.12 24.24 -16.59
CA LYS A 67 -7.06 23.24 -16.37
C LYS A 67 -6.11 23.63 -15.25
N GLU A 68 -5.68 24.88 -15.20
CA GLU A 68 -4.81 25.40 -14.14
C GLU A 68 -5.43 25.16 -12.75
N ARG A 69 -6.71 25.49 -12.57
CA ARG A 69 -7.44 25.25 -11.32
C ARG A 69 -7.55 23.77 -10.95
N ASP A 70 -7.73 22.88 -11.94
CA ASP A 70 -7.76 21.44 -11.69
C ASP A 70 -6.37 20.94 -11.24
N TYR A 71 -5.29 21.41 -11.88
CA TYR A 71 -3.94 21.08 -11.46
C TYR A 71 -3.61 21.58 -10.05
N ASP A 72 -3.96 22.82 -9.71
CA ASP A 72 -3.76 23.38 -8.37
C ASP A 72 -4.51 22.56 -7.31
N ARG A 73 -5.75 22.21 -7.60
CA ARG A 73 -6.56 21.38 -6.71
C ARG A 73 -5.93 20.00 -6.49
N ARG A 74 -5.53 19.31 -7.56
CA ARG A 74 -4.88 17.99 -7.48
C ARG A 74 -3.56 18.06 -6.71
N ALA A 75 -2.80 19.14 -6.91
CA ALA A 75 -1.59 19.38 -6.14
C ALA A 75 -1.87 19.55 -4.64
N ASP A 76 -2.94 20.26 -4.27
CA ASP A 76 -3.33 20.43 -2.88
C ASP A 76 -3.89 19.16 -2.24
N GLU A 77 -4.64 18.35 -3.00
CA GLU A 77 -5.08 17.02 -2.57
C GLU A 77 -3.87 16.10 -2.32
N ALA A 78 -2.93 16.04 -3.25
CA ALA A 78 -1.71 15.25 -3.10
C ALA A 78 -0.85 15.72 -1.90
N LYS A 79 -0.75 17.04 -1.65
CA LYS A 79 -0.07 17.57 -0.46
C LYS A 79 -0.75 17.09 0.82
N LYS A 80 -2.09 17.12 0.89
CA LYS A 80 -2.84 16.64 2.07
C LYS A 80 -2.61 15.15 2.30
N GLU A 81 -2.72 14.34 1.26
CA GLU A 81 -2.43 12.90 1.34
C GLU A 81 -1.00 12.65 1.85
N MET A 82 -0.01 13.40 1.35
CA MET A 82 1.37 13.27 1.80
C MET A 82 1.54 13.63 3.28
N VAL A 83 0.83 14.65 3.77
CA VAL A 83 0.82 15.04 5.19
C VAL A 83 0.21 13.93 6.04
N ASP A 84 -0.86 13.29 5.58
CA ASP A 84 -1.55 12.23 6.33
C ASP A 84 -0.78 10.89 6.31
N LEU A 85 -0.06 10.59 5.23
CA LEU A 85 0.75 9.37 5.13
C LEU A 85 2.00 9.40 6.01
N LYS A 86 2.59 10.58 6.23
CA LYS A 86 3.80 10.73 7.05
C LYS A 86 3.65 10.20 8.49
N PRO A 87 2.63 10.57 9.29
CA PRO A 87 2.44 10.00 10.61
C PRO A 87 2.11 8.51 10.56
N ARG A 88 1.40 8.05 9.51
CA ARG A 88 1.09 6.62 9.35
C ARG A 88 2.33 5.78 9.13
N ILE A 89 3.29 6.27 8.35
CA ILE A 89 4.60 5.62 8.17
C ILE A 89 5.34 5.55 9.49
N ALA A 90 5.42 6.65 10.24
CA ALA A 90 6.09 6.68 11.54
C ALA A 90 5.48 5.70 12.55
N GLU A 91 4.14 5.60 12.57
CA GLU A 91 3.43 4.63 13.41
C GLU A 91 3.78 3.19 13.04
N LEU A 92 3.78 2.86 11.74
CA LEU A 92 4.12 1.52 11.26
C LEU A 92 5.58 1.15 11.53
N GLU A 93 6.51 2.10 11.42
CA GLU A 93 7.91 1.90 11.79
C GLU A 93 8.06 1.58 13.28
N GLU A 94 7.31 2.26 14.15
CA GLU A 94 7.34 2.00 15.59
C GLU A 94 6.71 0.65 15.94
N GLN A 95 5.58 0.30 15.30
CA GLN A 95 4.98 -1.02 15.44
C GLN A 95 5.96 -2.13 15.00
N HIS A 96 6.67 -1.93 13.90
CA HIS A 96 7.67 -2.88 13.43
C HIS A 96 8.81 -3.08 14.45
N LYS A 97 9.38 -1.99 15.00
CA LYS A 97 10.42 -2.08 16.05
C LYS A 97 9.93 -2.83 17.29
N LYS A 98 8.69 -2.61 17.70
CA LYS A 98 8.09 -3.29 18.85
C LYS A 98 7.97 -4.80 18.58
N ILE A 99 7.43 -5.19 17.43
CA ILE A 99 7.29 -6.60 17.04
C ILE A 99 8.66 -7.28 16.95
N GLN A 100 9.66 -6.63 16.36
CA GLN A 100 11.03 -7.17 16.32
C GLN A 100 11.60 -7.41 17.73
N SER A 101 11.37 -6.48 18.65
CA SER A 101 11.80 -6.60 20.04
C SER A 101 11.10 -7.75 20.76
N GLU A 102 9.79 -7.91 20.54
CA GLU A 102 9.01 -9.02 21.10
C GLU A 102 9.45 -10.38 20.54
N LEU A 103 9.73 -10.45 19.23
CA LEU A 103 10.24 -11.65 18.59
C LEU A 103 11.60 -12.07 19.17
N LEU A 104 12.51 -11.12 19.39
CA LEU A 104 13.82 -11.39 19.99
C LEU A 104 13.68 -11.94 21.42
N ARG A 105 12.78 -11.35 22.23
CA ARG A 105 12.49 -11.84 23.59
C ARG A 105 11.93 -13.26 23.56
N ALA A 106 10.97 -13.53 22.69
CA ALA A 106 10.38 -14.86 22.55
C ALA A 106 11.43 -15.91 22.15
N ARG A 107 12.31 -15.57 21.20
CA ARG A 107 13.43 -16.44 20.79
C ARG A 107 14.38 -16.73 21.94
N ASN A 108 14.72 -15.72 22.75
CA ASN A 108 15.58 -15.91 23.92
C ASN A 108 14.93 -16.81 24.97
N HIS A 109 13.64 -16.64 25.24
CA HIS A 109 12.90 -17.52 26.15
C HIS A 109 12.87 -18.97 25.66
N ALA A 110 12.65 -19.20 24.36
CA ALA A 110 12.71 -20.53 23.79
C ALA A 110 14.09 -21.18 23.98
N GLY A 111 15.17 -20.43 23.75
CA GLY A 111 16.54 -20.91 23.97
C GLY A 111 16.91 -21.18 25.44
N VAL A 112 16.25 -20.51 26.40
CA VAL A 112 16.35 -20.87 27.83
C VAL A 112 15.59 -22.17 28.10
N ALA A 113 14.34 -22.26 27.67
CA ALA A 113 13.50 -23.45 27.88
C ALA A 113 14.11 -24.72 27.27
N GLU A 114 14.76 -24.61 26.10
CA GLU A 114 15.48 -25.73 25.47
C GLU A 114 16.67 -26.22 26.30
N ARG A 115 17.39 -25.29 26.95
CA ARG A 115 18.51 -25.62 27.85
C ARG A 115 18.00 -26.30 29.12
N ASP A 116 16.98 -25.73 29.74
CA ASP A 116 16.36 -26.31 30.94
C ASP A 116 15.84 -27.72 30.68
N ALA A 117 15.17 -27.94 29.54
CA ALA A 117 14.70 -29.25 29.13
C ALA A 117 15.85 -30.26 28.92
N ARG A 118 17.00 -29.81 28.38
CA ARG A 118 18.20 -30.64 28.22
C ARG A 118 18.80 -31.01 29.58
N ASP A 119 18.91 -30.06 30.49
CA ASP A 119 19.47 -30.29 31.82
C ASP A 119 18.60 -31.25 32.63
N LEU A 120 17.27 -31.09 32.58
CA LEU A 120 16.33 -32.03 33.20
C LEU A 120 16.45 -33.46 32.63
N ARG A 121 16.62 -33.61 31.30
CA ARG A 121 16.88 -34.92 30.69
C ARG A 121 18.18 -35.54 31.19
N ASN A 122 19.25 -34.74 31.30
CA ASN A 122 20.54 -35.20 31.80
C ASN A 122 20.45 -35.62 33.28
N GLN A 123 19.75 -34.85 34.11
CA GLN A 123 19.49 -35.18 35.51
C GLN A 123 18.69 -36.48 35.63
N ALA A 124 17.62 -36.63 34.85
CA ALA A 124 16.82 -37.85 34.83
C ALA A 124 17.66 -39.08 34.42
N ALA A 125 18.54 -38.94 33.42
CA ALA A 125 19.44 -40.01 33.02
C ALA A 125 20.45 -40.38 34.12
N ARG A 126 20.99 -39.39 34.84
CA ARG A 126 21.87 -39.63 36.00
C ARG A 126 21.13 -40.39 37.10
N CYS A 127 19.93 -39.94 37.50
CA CYS A 127 19.16 -40.61 38.55
C CYS A 127 18.80 -42.05 38.17
N ARG A 128 18.56 -42.33 36.88
CA ARG A 128 18.33 -43.72 36.40
C ARG A 128 19.57 -44.59 36.61
N ARG A 129 20.75 -44.10 36.24
CA ARG A 129 22.02 -44.82 36.44
C ARG A 129 22.29 -45.07 37.93
N GLU A 130 22.16 -44.04 38.76
CA GLU A 130 22.32 -44.18 40.22
C GLU A 130 21.37 -45.23 40.80
N ARG A 131 20.12 -45.26 40.34
CA ARG A 131 19.16 -46.29 40.72
C ARG A 131 19.60 -47.68 40.26
N GLU A 132 20.06 -47.83 39.03
CA GLU A 132 20.55 -49.11 38.49
C GLU A 132 21.79 -49.61 39.25
N ASP A 133 22.73 -48.71 39.56
CA ASP A 133 23.93 -49.01 40.36
C ASP A 133 23.56 -49.49 41.77
N LEU A 134 22.61 -48.81 42.43
CA LEU A 134 22.12 -49.21 43.75
C LEU A 134 21.42 -50.57 43.72
N ILE A 135 20.63 -50.85 42.68
CA ILE A 135 19.98 -52.16 42.49
C ILE A 135 21.05 -53.25 42.30
N ALA A 136 22.05 -53.00 41.46
CA ALA A 136 23.15 -53.93 41.22
C ALA A 136 23.93 -54.22 42.52
N ALA A 137 24.31 -53.17 43.25
CA ALA A 137 25.04 -53.30 44.52
C ALA A 137 24.23 -54.06 45.58
N TRP A 138 22.91 -53.83 45.64
CA TRP A 138 22.02 -54.59 46.52
C TRP A 138 21.98 -56.08 46.17
N HIS A 139 21.85 -56.41 44.88
CA HIS A 139 21.87 -57.79 44.39
C HIS A 139 23.21 -58.49 44.69
N GLU A 140 24.33 -57.82 44.44
CA GLU A 140 25.67 -58.34 44.76
C GLU A 140 25.80 -58.66 46.26
N ARG A 141 25.37 -57.72 47.12
CA ARG A 141 25.40 -57.90 48.58
C ARG A 141 24.48 -59.03 49.05
N ALA A 142 23.30 -59.17 48.46
CA ALA A 142 22.36 -60.26 48.75
C ALA A 142 22.90 -61.63 48.28
N ALA A 143 23.68 -61.65 47.20
CA ALA A 143 24.34 -62.85 46.69
C ALA A 143 25.58 -63.26 47.51
N SER A 144 26.09 -62.41 48.40
CA SER A 144 27.27 -62.70 49.23
C SER A 144 27.09 -63.98 50.07
N PRO A 145 28.07 -64.92 50.06
CA PRO A 145 28.01 -66.15 50.84
C PRO A 145 27.80 -65.92 52.33
N VAL A 146 28.38 -64.85 52.88
CA VAL A 146 28.25 -64.47 54.30
C VAL A 146 26.80 -64.13 54.66
N VAL A 147 26.12 -63.36 53.79
CA VAL A 147 24.71 -62.99 53.97
C VAL A 147 23.79 -64.20 53.75
N ARG A 148 24.16 -65.08 52.82
CA ARG A 148 23.42 -66.32 52.50
C ARG A 148 23.46 -67.31 53.67
N VAL A 149 24.64 -67.54 54.26
CA VAL A 149 24.84 -68.38 55.45
C VAL A 149 24.16 -67.78 56.69
N ALA A 150 24.23 -66.46 56.87
CA ALA A 150 23.54 -65.77 57.98
C ALA A 150 22.00 -65.75 57.85
N ARG A 151 21.46 -65.95 56.65
CA ARG A 151 20.01 -66.17 56.40
C ARG A 151 19.62 -67.63 56.64
N SER A 152 20.43 -68.60 56.22
CA SER A 152 20.14 -70.02 56.42
C SER A 152 20.29 -70.46 57.89
N ALA A 153 21.09 -69.77 58.70
CA ALA A 153 21.25 -70.05 60.12
C ALA A 153 20.13 -69.47 61.02
N ARG A 154 19.18 -68.72 60.45
CA ARG A 154 18.07 -68.05 61.17
C ARG A 154 16.67 -68.60 60.84
N GLY A 155 16.57 -69.58 59.96
CA GLY A 155 15.36 -70.37 59.72
C GLY A 155 15.53 -71.78 60.27
#